data_AF-K2DT91-F1
#
_entry.id   AF-K2DT91-F1
#
_cell.length_a   1.000
_cell.length_b   1.000
_cell.length_c   1.000
_cell.angle_alpha   90.00
_cell.angle_beta   90.00
_cell.angle_gamma   90.00
#
_symmetry.space_group_name_H-M   'P 1'
#
loop_
_entity.id
_entity.type
_entity.pdbx_description
1 polymer ?
#
loop_
_entity_poly.entity_id
_entity_poly.type
_entity_poly.pdbx_seq_one_letter_code
_entity_poly.pdbx_strand_id
1 'polypeptide(L)'
;MKKLLFFVVTFIAVFAVSVHPAVAAKPLDNCHYVVDGNIPYPAGHTLADDYITTGYDIFGYNYQAHVFNGTYANAYLGRSGFPPYTGEDESYLLANPTAKTTWMWPFRNVNLQMKWNDAWLANKDCGPDGTLDRPDPVLGSGAWLTNHATGTYTSSTDYRWDISGTWLLDFAGGTDNREFRSLVQDVDGNVTGEFWWLNGANFEYGGTLEGTLVDDTLTLHYVRPAPYTYFGDFVGTVGVDEITAGSFSDSDGNDLLWTATGASQQVYDTCTVSDFVKIIAPPLDAKVFGSKWYTVDNAEIGPVIWGDFAIIQEIASDPCGEYGVIDYMSPLRKGLGNW
;
A
#
# COMPACT_ATOMS: atom_id res chain seq x y z
N MET A 1 71.93 -52.94 33.74
CA MET A 1 71.67 -52.49 32.35
C MET A 1 70.15 -52.50 32.20
N LYS A 2 69.40 -51.40 32.17
CA LYS A 2 69.52 -50.16 31.37
C LYS A 2 69.18 -48.92 32.22
N LYS A 3 69.84 -47.82 31.88
CA LYS A 3 69.66 -46.46 32.41
C LYS A 3 68.48 -45.76 31.73
N LEU A 4 67.97 -44.71 32.39
CA LEU A 4 67.30 -43.46 31.91
C LEU A 4 65.98 -43.25 32.68
N LEU A 5 65.53 -42.06 33.07
CA LEU A 5 66.08 -40.71 33.21
C LEU A 5 64.99 -39.94 33.99
N PHE A 6 65.40 -38.97 34.81
CA PHE A 6 64.55 -37.97 35.48
C PHE A 6 63.56 -37.29 34.52
N PHE A 7 62.33 -37.00 35.00
CA PHE A 7 61.78 -35.64 35.02
C PHE A 7 60.64 -35.55 36.05
N VAL A 8 60.90 -34.83 37.14
CA VAL A 8 59.90 -34.36 38.09
C VAL A 8 59.21 -33.16 37.45
N VAL A 9 57.91 -33.27 37.18
CA VAL A 9 57.07 -32.12 36.79
C VAL A 9 56.34 -31.66 38.05
N THR A 10 56.89 -30.64 38.67
CA THR A 10 56.29 -29.90 39.78
C THR A 10 55.09 -29.11 39.25
N PHE A 11 53.88 -29.54 39.56
CA PHE A 11 52.66 -28.77 39.29
C PHE A 11 52.60 -27.60 40.29
N ILE A 12 53.05 -26.42 39.87
CA ILE A 12 52.83 -25.16 40.60
C ILE A 12 51.39 -24.73 40.29
N ALA A 13 50.50 -24.88 41.28
CA ALA A 13 49.17 -24.28 41.24
C ALA A 13 49.30 -22.76 41.41
N VAL A 14 49.37 -22.04 40.29
CA VAL A 14 49.22 -20.59 40.28
C VAL A 14 47.74 -20.28 40.43
N PHE A 15 47.34 -19.84 41.63
CA PHE A 15 46.04 -19.17 41.84
C PHE A 15 46.07 -17.87 41.04
N ALA A 16 45.52 -17.90 39.82
CA ALA A 16 45.20 -16.69 39.08
C ALA A 16 44.02 -16.02 39.79
N VAL A 17 44.30 -15.01 40.61
CA VAL A 17 43.28 -14.09 41.12
C VAL A 17 42.80 -13.28 39.91
N SER A 18 41.71 -13.76 39.30
CA SER A 18 40.97 -13.01 38.29
C SER A 18 40.31 -11.81 38.98
N VAL A 19 41.01 -10.68 38.98
CA VAL A 19 40.44 -9.38 39.32
C VAL A 19 39.44 -9.06 38.22
N HIS A 20 38.18 -9.46 38.41
CA HIS A 20 37.10 -8.96 37.58
C HIS A 20 36.98 -7.47 37.91
N PRO A 21 37.11 -6.55 36.94
CA PRO A 21 36.73 -5.18 37.20
C PRO A 21 35.29 -5.21 37.68
N ALA A 22 35.04 -4.69 38.88
CA ALA A 22 33.70 -4.46 39.35
C ALA A 22 33.03 -3.56 38.31
N VAL A 23 32.14 -4.13 37.50
CA VAL A 23 31.23 -3.35 36.68
C VAL A 23 30.43 -2.55 37.68
N ALA A 24 30.72 -1.25 37.77
CA ALA A 24 29.95 -0.35 38.60
C ALA A 24 28.48 -0.56 38.20
N ALA A 25 27.67 -1.01 39.17
CA ALA A 25 26.23 -1.05 38.99
C ALA A 25 25.83 0.35 38.49
N LYS A 26 25.21 0.41 37.31
CA LYS A 26 24.57 1.63 36.82
C LYS A 26 23.69 2.13 37.99
N PRO A 27 23.71 3.42 38.34
CA PRO A 27 22.77 3.94 39.33
C PRO A 27 21.39 3.41 38.97
N LEU A 28 20.69 2.80 39.94
CA LEU A 28 19.34 2.31 39.74
C LEU A 28 18.46 3.53 39.46
N ASP A 29 18.31 3.84 38.18
CA ASP A 29 17.15 4.54 37.68
C ASP A 29 15.97 3.61 38.01
N ASN A 30 14.94 4.09 38.71
CA ASN A 30 13.79 3.28 39.14
C ASN A 30 12.88 2.90 37.95
N CYS A 31 13.46 2.72 36.77
CA CYS A 31 12.76 2.45 35.52
C CYS A 31 12.84 0.98 35.16
N HIS A 32 11.76 0.49 34.59
CA HIS A 32 11.65 -0.78 33.90
C HIS A 32 11.97 -0.59 32.42
N TYR A 33 12.79 -1.46 31.82
CA TYR A 33 13.12 -1.37 30.40
C TYR A 33 12.47 -2.52 29.63
N VAL A 34 12.12 -2.29 28.36
CA VAL A 34 11.54 -3.35 27.49
C VAL A 34 12.43 -4.59 27.43
N VAL A 35 13.75 -4.42 27.51
CA VAL A 35 14.71 -5.54 27.51
C VAL A 35 14.63 -6.41 28.76
N ASP A 36 14.04 -5.92 29.86
CA ASP A 36 13.82 -6.66 31.09
C ASP A 36 12.57 -7.56 30.99
N GLY A 37 11.68 -7.30 30.02
CA GLY A 37 10.47 -8.10 29.77
C GLY A 37 9.44 -8.05 30.89
N ASN A 38 9.39 -6.95 31.66
CA ASN A 38 8.55 -6.81 32.86
C ASN A 38 7.61 -5.60 32.82
N ILE A 39 7.49 -4.91 31.67
CA ILE A 39 6.54 -3.80 31.46
C ILE A 39 5.22 -4.41 30.95
N PRO A 40 4.10 -4.30 31.68
CA PRO A 40 2.83 -4.87 31.22
C PRO A 40 2.25 -4.08 30.05
N TYR A 41 1.40 -4.72 29.24
CA TYR A 41 0.55 -3.96 28.32
C TYR A 41 -0.51 -3.16 29.10
N PRO A 42 -0.97 -2.01 28.56
CA PRO A 42 -2.00 -1.21 29.21
C PRO A 42 -3.30 -1.98 29.43
N ALA A 43 -4.01 -1.68 30.51
CA ALA A 43 -5.34 -2.25 30.78
C ALA A 43 -6.30 -2.01 29.59
N GLY A 44 -7.06 -3.05 29.23
CA GLY A 44 -7.96 -3.04 28.06
C GLY A 44 -7.28 -3.42 26.74
N HIS A 45 -5.95 -3.57 26.72
CA HIS A 45 -5.26 -4.16 25.59
C HIS A 45 -5.55 -5.66 25.48
N THR A 46 -5.58 -6.23 24.26
CA THR A 46 -5.73 -7.68 24.04
C THR A 46 -4.63 -8.53 24.68
N LEU A 47 -3.48 -7.92 24.95
CA LEU A 47 -2.32 -8.52 25.61
C LEU A 47 -2.16 -8.05 27.07
N ALA A 48 -3.21 -7.54 27.72
CA ALA A 48 -3.12 -6.95 29.06
C ALA A 48 -2.59 -7.91 30.15
N ASP A 49 -2.68 -9.23 29.92
CA ASP A 49 -2.13 -10.25 30.81
C ASP A 49 -0.67 -10.65 30.46
N ASP A 50 -0.10 -10.06 29.41
CA ASP A 50 1.27 -10.27 28.94
C ASP A 50 2.15 -9.04 29.21
N TYR A 51 3.44 -9.20 28.95
CA TYR A 51 4.46 -8.16 29.07
C TYR A 51 5.01 -7.76 27.70
N ILE A 52 5.37 -6.49 27.57
CA ILE A 52 6.10 -5.96 26.43
C ILE A 52 7.50 -6.57 26.43
N THR A 53 7.85 -7.28 25.37
CA THR A 53 9.16 -7.91 25.19
C THR A 53 9.93 -7.30 24.02
N THR A 54 11.20 -7.69 23.88
CA THR A 54 12.00 -7.39 22.68
C THR A 54 11.45 -8.08 21.44
N GLY A 55 11.67 -7.50 20.25
CA GLY A 55 11.18 -8.05 18.98
C GLY A 55 9.79 -7.53 18.63
N TYR A 56 9.19 -8.13 17.60
CA TYR A 56 7.84 -7.77 17.17
C TYR A 56 6.79 -8.52 18.00
N ASP A 57 5.76 -7.81 18.46
CA ASP A 57 4.56 -8.42 18.98
C ASP A 57 3.60 -8.86 17.85
N ILE A 58 2.47 -9.48 18.24
CA ILE A 58 1.49 -10.01 17.28
C ILE A 58 0.76 -8.92 16.47
N PHE A 59 0.85 -7.64 16.88
CA PHE A 59 0.27 -6.51 16.16
C PHE A 59 1.28 -5.86 15.20
N GLY A 60 2.58 -6.11 15.40
CA GLY A 60 3.65 -5.57 14.58
C GLY A 60 4.46 -4.47 15.26
N TYR A 61 4.32 -4.25 16.58
CA TYR A 61 5.16 -3.32 17.33
C TYR A 61 6.47 -3.97 17.75
N ASN A 62 7.58 -3.28 17.52
CA ASN A 62 8.87 -3.53 18.15
C ASN A 62 9.30 -2.28 18.92
N TYR A 63 8.92 -2.25 20.20
CA TYR A 63 9.13 -1.10 21.07
C TYR A 63 10.61 -0.81 21.32
N GLN A 64 11.44 -1.85 21.47
CA GLN A 64 12.89 -1.70 21.64
C GLN A 64 13.54 -1.02 20.43
N ALA A 65 13.11 -1.38 19.23
CA ALA A 65 13.66 -0.85 17.98
C ALA A 65 13.02 0.47 17.53
N HIS A 66 11.96 0.92 18.20
CA HIS A 66 11.11 2.04 17.78
C HIS A 66 10.57 1.90 16.36
N VAL A 67 10.08 0.70 16.03
CA VAL A 67 9.51 0.39 14.71
C VAL A 67 8.16 -0.30 14.87
N PHE A 68 7.23 0.04 13.98
CA PHE A 68 6.02 -0.72 13.73
C PHE A 68 6.00 -1.18 12.29
N ASN A 69 5.59 -2.42 12.05
CA ASN A 69 5.38 -2.95 10.71
C ASN A 69 4.16 -3.89 10.73
N GLY A 70 3.06 -3.44 10.12
CA GLY A 70 1.80 -4.16 10.11
C GLY A 70 0.75 -3.42 9.29
N THR A 71 -0.53 -3.69 9.55
CA THR A 71 -1.62 -2.91 8.96
C THR A 71 -1.92 -1.68 9.81
N TYR A 72 -2.46 -0.62 9.20
CA TYR A 72 -2.84 0.60 9.90
C TYR A 72 -3.84 0.29 11.02
N ALA A 73 -4.79 -0.61 10.79
CA ALA A 73 -5.71 -1.06 11.85
C ALA A 73 -4.97 -1.76 13.01
N ASN A 74 -3.97 -2.60 12.73
CA ASN A 74 -3.23 -3.32 13.78
C ASN A 74 -2.47 -2.39 14.73
N ALA A 75 -2.12 -1.17 14.31
CA ALA A 75 -1.55 -0.16 15.20
C ALA A 75 -2.50 0.27 16.33
N TYR A 76 -3.82 0.01 16.20
CA TYR A 76 -4.84 0.47 17.16
C TYR A 76 -5.76 -0.64 17.68
N LEU A 77 -5.90 -1.76 16.96
CA LEU A 77 -6.81 -2.86 17.33
C LEU A 77 -6.51 -3.44 18.71
N GLY A 78 -5.24 -3.68 19.03
CA GLY A 78 -4.84 -4.24 20.32
C GLY A 78 -5.32 -3.40 21.51
N ARG A 79 -5.14 -2.07 21.45
CA ARG A 79 -5.62 -1.14 22.49
C ARG A 79 -7.14 -1.00 22.53
N SER A 80 -7.80 -1.36 21.44
CA SER A 80 -9.26 -1.38 21.34
C SER A 80 -9.86 -2.73 21.74
N GLY A 81 -9.05 -3.66 22.27
CA GLY A 81 -9.48 -4.96 22.75
C GLY A 81 -9.78 -5.99 21.65
N PHE A 82 -9.27 -5.77 20.43
CA PHE A 82 -9.45 -6.68 19.31
C PHE A 82 -8.16 -7.48 19.04
N PRO A 83 -8.26 -8.73 18.53
CA PRO A 83 -7.11 -9.48 18.05
C PRO A 83 -6.48 -8.80 16.81
N PRO A 84 -5.25 -9.16 16.41
CA PRO A 84 -4.67 -8.63 15.18
C PRO A 84 -5.48 -9.10 13.97
N TYR A 85 -5.70 -8.20 13.01
CA TYR A 85 -6.28 -8.52 11.71
C TYR A 85 -5.23 -9.12 10.77
N THR A 86 -5.61 -10.18 10.06
CA THR A 86 -4.70 -11.01 9.25
C THR A 86 -5.06 -11.06 7.76
N GLY A 87 -6.05 -10.27 7.29
CA GLY A 87 -6.42 -10.19 5.88
C GLY A 87 -7.78 -10.77 5.48
N GLU A 88 -8.47 -11.46 6.39
CA GLU A 88 -9.71 -12.20 6.09
C GLU A 88 -10.95 -11.55 6.71
N ASP A 89 -11.54 -10.59 6.00
CA ASP A 89 -12.67 -9.75 6.47
C ASP A 89 -13.85 -10.54 7.03
N GLU A 90 -14.35 -11.52 6.29
CA GLU A 90 -15.56 -12.26 6.66
C GLU A 90 -15.37 -13.04 7.96
N SER A 91 -14.27 -13.80 8.05
CA SER A 91 -13.95 -14.58 9.25
C SER A 91 -13.67 -13.68 10.45
N TYR A 92 -12.98 -12.56 10.23
CA TYR A 92 -12.63 -11.64 11.29
C TYR A 92 -13.85 -10.93 11.86
N LEU A 93 -14.76 -10.45 11.02
CA LEU A 93 -16.00 -9.79 11.45
C LEU A 93 -17.01 -10.76 12.04
N LEU A 94 -17.00 -12.03 11.63
CA LEU A 94 -17.80 -13.06 12.28
C LEU A 94 -17.38 -13.25 13.75
N ALA A 95 -16.07 -13.25 14.01
CA ALA A 95 -15.53 -13.36 15.37
C ALA A 95 -15.60 -12.03 16.16
N ASN A 96 -15.50 -10.89 15.46
CA ASN A 96 -15.38 -9.55 16.05
C ASN A 96 -16.34 -8.55 15.38
N PRO A 97 -17.67 -8.72 15.50
CA PRO A 97 -18.64 -7.95 14.71
C PRO A 97 -18.60 -6.44 14.96
N THR A 98 -18.20 -6.02 16.16
CA THR A 98 -18.07 -4.60 16.53
C THR A 98 -16.81 -3.95 15.97
N ALA A 99 -15.86 -4.71 15.41
CA ALA A 99 -14.68 -4.13 14.77
C ALA A 99 -15.08 -3.22 13.58
N LYS A 100 -16.14 -3.59 12.84
CA LYS A 100 -16.65 -2.81 11.70
C LYS A 100 -17.07 -1.38 12.06
N THR A 101 -17.46 -1.13 13.31
CA THR A 101 -17.90 0.20 13.76
C THR A 101 -16.75 1.08 14.26
N THR A 102 -15.53 0.55 14.25
CA THR A 102 -14.35 1.31 14.68
C THR A 102 -13.82 2.18 13.55
N TRP A 103 -13.28 3.34 13.90
CA TRP A 103 -12.76 4.32 12.93
C TRP A 103 -11.57 3.78 12.11
N MET A 104 -10.83 2.79 12.65
CA MET A 104 -9.64 2.20 12.04
C MET A 104 -9.96 1.08 11.03
N TRP A 105 -11.16 0.49 11.08
CA TRP A 105 -11.55 -0.64 10.23
C TRP A 105 -11.49 -0.35 8.72
N PRO A 106 -11.87 0.84 8.22
CA PRO A 106 -11.66 1.21 6.82
C PRO A 106 -10.20 1.05 6.36
N PHE A 107 -9.22 1.18 7.27
CA PHE A 107 -7.79 1.12 6.98
C PHE A 107 -7.16 -0.26 7.26
N ARG A 108 -7.96 -1.32 7.46
CA ARG A 108 -7.47 -2.67 7.79
C ARG A 108 -6.55 -3.29 6.73
N ASN A 109 -6.72 -2.91 5.46
CA ASN A 109 -5.90 -3.39 4.34
C ASN A 109 -4.81 -2.38 3.94
N VAL A 110 -4.66 -1.29 4.69
CA VAL A 110 -3.56 -0.34 4.49
C VAL A 110 -2.36 -0.84 5.27
N ASN A 111 -1.25 -1.10 4.58
CA ASN A 111 0.02 -1.39 5.24
C ASN A 111 0.59 -0.12 5.84
N LEU A 112 1.17 -0.21 7.03
CA LEU A 112 1.74 0.91 7.75
C LEU A 112 3.11 0.50 8.31
N GLN A 113 4.11 1.31 8.00
CA GLN A 113 5.41 1.28 8.67
C GLN A 113 5.58 2.56 9.46
N MET A 114 5.90 2.42 10.75
CA MET A 114 6.23 3.56 11.59
C MET A 114 7.63 3.48 12.15
N LYS A 115 8.25 4.65 12.36
CA LYS A 115 9.47 4.80 13.15
C LYS A 115 9.37 6.00 14.05
N TRP A 116 9.95 5.91 15.24
CA TRP A 116 9.92 7.02 16.20
C TRP A 116 11.22 7.09 17.02
N ASN A 117 11.36 8.11 17.88
CA ASN A 117 12.41 8.18 18.89
C ASN A 117 11.91 7.96 20.31
N ASP A 118 12.84 7.82 21.26
CA ASP A 118 12.52 7.68 22.69
C ASP A 118 11.62 8.80 23.23
N ALA A 119 11.76 10.03 22.70
CA ALA A 119 10.92 11.14 23.13
C ALA A 119 9.46 11.01 22.65
N TRP A 120 9.16 10.22 21.60
CA TRP A 120 7.78 9.98 21.15
C TRP A 120 7.10 8.87 21.95
N LEU A 121 7.80 7.75 22.12
CA LEU A 121 7.40 6.60 22.91
C LEU A 121 8.68 5.86 23.32
N ALA A 122 9.00 5.95 24.61
CA ALA A 122 10.23 5.39 25.13
C ALA A 122 10.21 3.86 25.13
N ASN A 123 11.39 3.25 25.23
CA ASN A 123 11.56 1.82 25.46
C ASN A 123 11.66 1.47 26.96
N LYS A 124 11.14 2.34 27.81
CA LYS A 124 11.17 2.21 29.27
C LYS A 124 9.93 2.81 29.91
N ASP A 125 9.68 2.39 31.13
CA ASP A 125 8.68 2.91 32.05
C ASP A 125 9.39 3.36 33.32
N CYS A 126 9.48 4.68 33.51
CA CYS A 126 9.99 5.29 34.73
C CYS A 126 8.88 5.84 35.62
N GLY A 127 7.64 5.82 35.11
CA GLY A 127 6.49 6.44 35.70
C GLY A 127 5.78 5.54 36.72
N PRO A 128 4.81 6.10 37.47
CA PRO A 128 3.96 5.32 38.34
C PRO A 128 2.79 4.65 37.59
N ASP A 129 2.63 4.90 36.28
CA ASP A 129 1.47 4.43 35.51
C ASP A 129 1.60 3.02 34.95
N GLY A 130 2.81 2.43 35.01
CA GLY A 130 3.07 1.06 34.58
C GLY A 130 3.12 0.92 33.06
N THR A 131 3.32 2.01 32.32
CA THR A 131 3.30 2.03 30.85
C THR A 131 4.54 2.70 30.27
N LEU A 132 4.83 2.46 28.98
CA LEU A 132 5.96 3.10 28.31
C LEU A 132 5.85 4.62 28.36
N ASP A 133 6.93 5.28 28.79
CA ASP A 133 6.97 6.72 28.98
C ASP A 133 6.66 7.46 27.67
N ARG A 134 5.86 8.52 27.79
CA ARG A 134 5.56 9.49 26.74
C ARG A 134 5.88 10.91 27.23
N PRO A 135 6.14 11.86 26.33
CA PRO A 135 6.47 13.22 26.73
C PRO A 135 5.22 13.93 27.24
N ASP A 136 5.30 14.53 28.42
CA ASP A 136 4.32 15.48 28.92
C ASP A 136 5.06 16.63 29.63
N PRO A 137 5.07 17.86 29.06
CA PRO A 137 4.41 18.26 27.83
C PRO A 137 5.09 17.73 26.55
N VAL A 138 4.32 17.65 25.45
CA VAL A 138 4.82 17.28 24.12
C VAL A 138 5.72 18.39 23.52
N LEU A 139 5.34 19.65 23.66
CA LEU A 139 6.07 20.80 23.11
C LEU A 139 7.50 20.87 23.66
N GLY A 140 8.47 21.00 22.77
CA GLY A 140 9.90 21.03 23.11
C GLY A 140 10.50 19.70 23.52
N SER A 141 9.75 18.59 23.47
CA SER A 141 10.26 17.25 23.83
C SER A 141 11.28 16.70 22.82
N GLY A 142 11.27 17.21 21.59
CA GLY A 142 12.03 16.64 20.48
C GLY A 142 11.46 15.31 19.97
N ALA A 143 10.23 14.94 20.36
CA ALA A 143 9.51 13.78 19.85
C ALA A 143 9.34 13.84 18.33
N TRP A 144 9.46 12.69 17.67
CA TRP A 144 9.13 12.58 16.26
C TRP A 144 8.63 11.18 15.88
N LEU A 145 7.84 11.15 14.81
CA LEU A 145 7.28 9.96 14.19
C LEU A 145 7.40 10.08 12.67
N THR A 146 7.67 8.96 12.00
CA THR A 146 7.43 8.83 10.57
C THR A 146 6.38 7.76 10.33
N ASN A 147 5.42 8.02 9.45
CA ASN A 147 4.49 7.02 8.95
C ASN A 147 4.70 6.83 7.45
N HIS A 148 4.74 5.59 7.01
CA HIS A 148 4.66 5.23 5.60
C HIS A 148 3.48 4.27 5.42
N ALA A 149 2.39 4.78 4.86
CA ALA A 149 1.19 4.02 4.57
C ALA A 149 1.13 3.65 3.09
N THR A 150 0.71 2.43 2.77
CA THR A 150 0.46 1.98 1.40
C THR A 150 -0.82 1.15 1.32
N GLY A 151 -1.57 1.29 0.24
CA GLY A 151 -2.82 0.57 0.04
C GLY A 151 -3.17 0.44 -1.43
N THR A 152 -4.24 -0.29 -1.71
CA THR A 152 -4.80 -0.40 -3.07
C THR A 152 -6.28 -0.08 -3.06
N TYR A 153 -6.78 0.41 -4.18
CA TYR A 153 -8.20 0.61 -4.43
C TYR A 153 -8.52 0.34 -5.91
N THR A 154 -9.77 -0.02 -6.20
CA THR A 154 -10.27 -0.09 -7.58
C THR A 154 -10.71 1.30 -8.01
N SER A 155 -10.20 1.79 -9.13
CA SER A 155 -10.56 3.10 -9.64
C SER A 155 -12.05 3.19 -9.96
N SER A 156 -12.61 4.39 -9.87
CA SER A 156 -13.95 4.75 -10.34
C SER A 156 -13.94 5.43 -11.71
N THR A 157 -12.77 5.85 -12.21
CA THR A 157 -12.63 6.62 -13.46
C THR A 157 -11.67 6.00 -14.46
N ASP A 158 -10.62 5.32 -14.00
CA ASP A 158 -9.63 4.69 -14.86
C ASP A 158 -10.08 3.25 -15.13
N TYR A 159 -10.56 3.03 -16.34
CA TYR A 159 -11.01 1.73 -16.83
C TYR A 159 -10.45 1.46 -18.21
N ARG A 160 -10.41 0.17 -18.54
CA ARG A 160 -10.35 -0.31 -19.92
C ARG A 160 -11.61 -1.07 -20.25
N TRP A 161 -12.00 -1.07 -21.52
CA TRP A 161 -13.01 -1.99 -22.00
C TRP A 161 -12.44 -3.41 -22.07
N ASP A 162 -13.26 -4.40 -21.73
CA ASP A 162 -13.11 -5.80 -22.15
C ASP A 162 -14.19 -6.10 -23.18
N ILE A 163 -13.76 -6.34 -24.43
CA ILE A 163 -14.64 -6.64 -25.56
C ILE A 163 -14.58 -8.12 -25.98
N SER A 164 -13.99 -8.98 -25.15
CA SER A 164 -13.77 -10.38 -25.52
C SER A 164 -15.10 -11.11 -25.71
N GLY A 165 -15.22 -11.86 -26.81
CA GLY A 165 -16.43 -12.62 -27.13
C GLY A 165 -16.92 -12.49 -28.56
N THR A 166 -18.23 -12.51 -28.74
CA THR A 166 -18.91 -12.46 -30.03
C THR A 166 -19.75 -11.20 -30.14
N TRP A 167 -19.68 -10.54 -31.29
CA TRP A 167 -20.36 -9.29 -31.60
C TRP A 167 -21.15 -9.43 -32.89
N LEU A 168 -22.43 -9.03 -32.87
CA LEU A 168 -23.31 -8.99 -34.04
C LEU A 168 -23.20 -7.62 -34.71
N LEU A 169 -22.89 -7.60 -36.01
CA LEU A 169 -22.68 -6.36 -36.76
C LEU A 169 -23.89 -6.01 -37.61
N ASP A 170 -24.20 -4.72 -37.59
CA ASP A 170 -25.22 -4.09 -38.39
C ASP A 170 -24.56 -3.11 -39.37
N PHE A 171 -24.68 -3.37 -40.67
CA PHE A 171 -24.30 -2.44 -41.73
C PHE A 171 -25.56 -1.89 -42.39
N ALA A 172 -25.42 -0.77 -43.13
CA ALA A 172 -26.53 -0.20 -43.93
C ALA A 172 -27.20 -1.19 -44.93
N GLY A 173 -26.59 -2.35 -45.21
CA GLY A 173 -27.13 -3.41 -46.06
C GLY A 173 -27.91 -4.53 -45.34
N GLY A 174 -28.13 -4.44 -44.03
CA GLY A 174 -28.91 -5.41 -43.24
C GLY A 174 -28.33 -5.61 -41.83
N THR A 175 -29.19 -6.01 -40.89
CA THR A 175 -28.83 -6.27 -39.49
C THR A 175 -28.47 -7.74 -39.23
N ASP A 176 -27.65 -8.00 -38.22
CA ASP A 176 -27.27 -9.34 -37.72
C ASP A 176 -26.75 -10.32 -38.79
N ASN A 177 -26.15 -9.81 -39.86
CA ASN A 177 -25.68 -10.64 -40.98
C ASN A 177 -24.16 -10.76 -41.05
N ARG A 178 -23.42 -10.11 -40.15
CA ARG A 178 -21.98 -10.33 -39.92
C ARG A 178 -21.69 -10.40 -38.44
N GLU A 179 -20.59 -11.05 -38.08
CA GLU A 179 -20.17 -11.21 -36.70
C GLU A 179 -18.66 -11.06 -36.55
N PHE A 180 -18.23 -10.44 -35.46
CA PHE A 180 -16.92 -10.75 -34.89
C PHE A 180 -17.08 -11.93 -33.96
N ARG A 181 -16.22 -12.94 -34.08
CA ARG A 181 -16.20 -14.12 -33.20
C ARG A 181 -14.86 -14.25 -32.53
N SER A 182 -14.90 -14.81 -31.33
CA SER A 182 -13.69 -15.15 -30.57
C SER A 182 -12.76 -13.96 -30.45
N LEU A 183 -13.31 -12.75 -30.24
CA LEU A 183 -12.49 -11.61 -29.90
C LEU A 183 -11.79 -11.92 -28.58
N VAL A 184 -10.48 -11.75 -28.56
CA VAL A 184 -9.63 -11.88 -27.38
C VAL A 184 -8.83 -10.61 -27.27
N GLN A 185 -9.01 -9.90 -26.15
CA GLN A 185 -8.23 -8.72 -25.80
C GLN A 185 -7.21 -9.05 -24.72
N ASP A 186 -5.95 -8.67 -24.92
CA ASP A 186 -4.92 -8.80 -23.90
C ASP A 186 -4.81 -7.56 -23.00
N VAL A 187 -3.89 -7.62 -22.03
CA VAL A 187 -3.68 -6.54 -21.05
C VAL A 187 -3.12 -5.25 -21.66
N ASP A 188 -2.49 -5.33 -22.83
CA ASP A 188 -1.91 -4.19 -23.54
C ASP A 188 -2.93 -3.56 -24.51
N GLY A 189 -4.15 -4.12 -24.57
CA GLY A 189 -5.22 -3.68 -25.45
C GLY A 189 -5.11 -4.23 -26.87
N ASN A 190 -4.23 -5.20 -27.14
CA ASN A 190 -4.23 -5.87 -28.44
C ASN A 190 -5.44 -6.78 -28.55
N VAL A 191 -6.07 -6.77 -29.71
CA VAL A 191 -7.29 -7.53 -29.99
C VAL A 191 -7.04 -8.46 -31.17
N THR A 192 -7.42 -9.72 -31.02
CA THR A 192 -7.44 -10.69 -32.12
C THR A 192 -8.80 -11.35 -32.20
N GLY A 193 -9.17 -11.88 -33.37
CA GLY A 193 -10.36 -12.71 -33.52
C GLY A 193 -10.69 -13.03 -34.97
N GLU A 194 -11.96 -13.26 -35.24
CA GLU A 194 -12.44 -13.76 -36.52
C GLU A 194 -13.61 -12.95 -37.04
N PHE A 195 -13.65 -12.73 -38.35
CA PHE A 195 -14.80 -12.14 -39.03
C PHE A 195 -15.61 -13.22 -39.73
N TRP A 196 -16.94 -13.15 -39.59
CA TRP A 196 -17.89 -14.10 -40.17
C TRP A 196 -19.05 -13.34 -40.85
N TRP A 197 -19.63 -13.91 -41.90
CA TRP A 197 -20.84 -13.37 -42.54
C TRP A 197 -21.87 -14.46 -42.78
N LEU A 198 -23.14 -14.06 -42.88
CA LEU A 198 -24.25 -14.96 -43.18
C LEU A 198 -24.35 -15.19 -44.71
N ASN A 199 -24.21 -16.43 -45.15
CA ASN A 199 -24.48 -16.87 -46.52
C ASN A 199 -25.71 -17.79 -46.54
N GLY A 200 -26.86 -17.21 -46.92
CA GLY A 200 -28.14 -17.89 -46.83
C GLY A 200 -28.55 -18.11 -45.37
N ALA A 201 -28.55 -19.37 -44.91
CA ALA A 201 -28.90 -19.74 -43.53
C ALA A 201 -27.69 -20.07 -42.65
N ASN A 202 -26.46 -20.04 -43.19
CA ASN A 202 -25.26 -20.47 -42.49
C ASN A 202 -24.25 -19.33 -42.40
N PHE A 203 -23.55 -19.25 -41.27
CA PHE A 203 -22.39 -18.38 -41.15
C PHE A 203 -21.16 -19.01 -41.79
N GLU A 204 -20.45 -18.23 -42.59
CA GLU A 204 -19.20 -18.61 -43.23
C GLU A 204 -18.03 -17.81 -42.66
N TYR A 205 -16.90 -18.48 -42.51
CA TYR A 205 -15.66 -17.87 -42.06
C TYR A 205 -15.14 -16.90 -43.11
N GLY A 206 -14.88 -15.67 -42.69
CA GLY A 206 -14.41 -14.64 -43.58
C GLY A 206 -12.95 -14.31 -43.48
N GLY A 207 -12.37 -14.34 -42.29
CA GLY A 207 -10.96 -14.05 -42.12
C GLY A 207 -10.59 -13.71 -40.69
N THR A 208 -9.34 -13.31 -40.52
CA THR A 208 -8.78 -12.96 -39.22
C THR A 208 -8.91 -11.48 -38.96
N LEU A 209 -8.99 -11.12 -37.69
CA LEU A 209 -8.95 -9.77 -37.16
C LEU A 209 -7.74 -9.63 -36.25
N GLU A 210 -7.00 -8.54 -36.40
CA GLU A 210 -5.90 -8.15 -35.53
C GLU A 210 -5.90 -6.63 -35.37
N GLY A 211 -5.76 -6.12 -34.16
CA GLY A 211 -5.70 -4.67 -33.95
C GLY A 211 -5.61 -4.29 -32.48
N THR A 212 -6.13 -3.13 -32.14
CA THR A 212 -5.98 -2.54 -30.79
C THR A 212 -7.24 -1.83 -30.33
N LEU A 213 -7.43 -1.76 -29.02
CA LEU A 213 -8.41 -0.92 -28.34
C LEU A 213 -7.66 0.06 -27.45
N VAL A 214 -7.74 1.35 -27.82
CA VAL A 214 -7.12 2.45 -27.07
C VAL A 214 -8.23 3.42 -26.68
N ASP A 215 -8.32 3.71 -25.38
CA ASP A 215 -9.45 4.42 -24.77
C ASP A 215 -10.77 3.74 -25.20
N ASP A 216 -11.66 4.48 -25.86
CA ASP A 216 -12.92 3.95 -26.39
C ASP A 216 -12.83 3.54 -27.88
N THR A 217 -11.65 3.62 -28.52
CA THR A 217 -11.51 3.40 -29.97
C THR A 217 -10.95 2.02 -30.29
N LEU A 218 -11.78 1.17 -30.88
CA LEU A 218 -11.40 -0.12 -31.44
C LEU A 218 -10.94 0.05 -32.88
N THR A 219 -9.75 -0.44 -33.21
CA THR A 219 -9.26 -0.59 -34.59
C THR A 219 -8.94 -2.05 -34.85
N LEU A 220 -9.51 -2.65 -35.90
CA LEU A 220 -9.25 -4.03 -36.30
C LEU A 220 -8.89 -4.09 -37.78
N HIS A 221 -7.72 -4.62 -38.09
CA HIS A 221 -7.32 -5.00 -39.42
C HIS A 221 -7.88 -6.39 -39.75
N TYR A 222 -8.69 -6.44 -40.81
CA TYR A 222 -9.28 -7.65 -41.34
C TYR A 222 -8.51 -8.15 -42.55
N VAL A 223 -8.20 -9.45 -42.57
CA VAL A 223 -7.54 -10.11 -43.70
C VAL A 223 -8.30 -11.35 -44.11
N ARG A 224 -8.73 -11.40 -45.37
CA ARG A 224 -9.33 -12.59 -45.97
C ARG A 224 -8.24 -13.61 -46.31
N PRO A 225 -8.41 -14.91 -46.01
CA PRO A 225 -7.42 -15.92 -46.34
C PRO A 225 -7.29 -16.12 -47.86
N ALA A 226 -6.13 -16.63 -48.27
CA ALA A 226 -5.86 -17.02 -49.64
C ALA A 226 -6.95 -17.97 -50.19
N PRO A 227 -7.32 -17.87 -51.48
CA PRO A 227 -6.61 -17.19 -52.57
C PRO A 227 -7.00 -15.73 -52.79
N TYR A 228 -7.78 -15.12 -51.90
CA TYR A 228 -8.25 -13.76 -52.07
C TYR A 228 -7.24 -12.76 -51.54
N THR A 229 -7.03 -11.66 -52.26
CA THR A 229 -6.30 -10.49 -51.75
C THR A 229 -7.33 -9.43 -51.41
N TYR A 230 -7.95 -9.57 -50.24
CA TYR A 230 -8.95 -8.63 -49.75
C TYR A 230 -8.69 -8.38 -48.27
N PHE A 231 -8.59 -7.11 -47.91
CA PHE A 231 -8.35 -6.66 -46.54
C PHE A 231 -9.14 -5.38 -46.30
N GLY A 232 -9.31 -5.02 -45.04
CA GLY A 232 -9.94 -3.77 -44.66
C GLY A 232 -9.74 -3.45 -43.20
N ASP A 233 -10.09 -2.24 -42.81
CA ASP A 233 -9.92 -1.75 -41.45
C ASP A 233 -11.29 -1.37 -40.88
N PHE A 234 -11.62 -1.97 -39.74
CA PHE A 234 -12.73 -1.57 -38.91
C PHE A 234 -12.22 -0.58 -37.88
N VAL A 235 -12.89 0.57 -37.76
CA VAL A 235 -12.68 1.52 -36.67
C VAL A 235 -14.03 1.77 -36.02
N GLY A 236 -14.15 1.66 -34.70
CA GLY A 236 -15.40 1.88 -34.00
C GLY A 236 -15.22 2.41 -32.59
N THR A 237 -16.25 3.07 -32.06
CA THR A 237 -16.29 3.55 -30.68
C THR A 237 -17.05 2.56 -29.79
N VAL A 238 -16.37 1.99 -28.80
CA VAL A 238 -16.92 1.04 -27.83
C VAL A 238 -17.75 1.80 -26.78
N GLY A 239 -18.96 1.32 -26.55
CA GLY A 239 -19.83 1.71 -25.45
C GLY A 239 -20.19 0.51 -24.58
N VAL A 240 -21.16 0.66 -23.67
CA VAL A 240 -21.64 -0.44 -22.82
C VAL A 240 -22.53 -1.36 -23.65
N ASP A 241 -22.08 -2.59 -23.85
CA ASP A 241 -22.74 -3.65 -24.65
C ASP A 241 -22.96 -3.30 -26.14
N GLU A 242 -22.25 -2.29 -26.65
CA GLU A 242 -22.40 -1.82 -28.04
C GLU A 242 -21.13 -1.20 -28.63
N ILE A 243 -21.09 -1.13 -29.97
CA ILE A 243 -20.16 -0.29 -30.74
C ILE A 243 -21.02 0.65 -31.61
N THR A 244 -20.96 1.94 -31.33
CA THR A 244 -21.98 2.92 -31.77
C THR A 244 -21.63 3.71 -33.04
N ALA A 245 -20.35 3.77 -33.40
CA ALA A 245 -19.86 4.63 -34.47
C ALA A 245 -18.76 3.96 -35.29
N GLY A 246 -19.10 2.86 -35.97
CA GLY A 246 -18.19 2.08 -36.79
C GLY A 246 -18.03 2.61 -38.22
N SER A 247 -16.80 2.70 -38.71
CA SER A 247 -16.44 2.78 -40.13
C SER A 247 -15.65 1.55 -40.56
N PHE A 248 -15.92 1.04 -41.76
CA PHE A 248 -15.15 -0.02 -42.41
C PHE A 248 -14.68 0.47 -43.77
N SER A 249 -13.38 0.39 -44.02
CA SER A 249 -12.76 0.73 -45.30
C SER A 249 -12.02 -0.47 -45.85
N ASP A 250 -12.23 -0.85 -47.11
CA ASP A 250 -11.60 -2.03 -47.71
C ASP A 250 -10.61 -1.74 -48.85
N SER A 251 -9.89 -2.77 -49.26
CA SER A 251 -8.89 -2.73 -50.34
C SER A 251 -9.48 -2.41 -51.73
N ASP A 252 -10.80 -2.51 -51.89
CA ASP A 252 -11.51 -2.22 -53.14
C ASP A 252 -12.05 -0.78 -53.16
N GLY A 253 -11.83 -0.02 -52.09
CA GLY A 253 -12.24 1.39 -51.95
C GLY A 253 -13.69 1.56 -51.52
N ASN A 254 -14.30 0.56 -50.90
CA ASN A 254 -15.61 0.70 -50.28
C ASN A 254 -15.47 1.24 -48.86
N ASP A 255 -16.32 2.21 -48.52
CA ASP A 255 -16.45 2.76 -47.17
C ASP A 255 -17.88 2.54 -46.68
N LEU A 256 -18.03 1.87 -45.53
CA LEU A 256 -19.31 1.55 -44.95
C LEU A 256 -19.37 1.99 -43.49
N LEU A 257 -20.56 2.41 -43.06
CA LEU A 257 -20.86 2.58 -41.64
C LEU A 257 -21.40 1.28 -41.07
N TRP A 258 -21.01 1.00 -39.83
CA TRP A 258 -21.47 -0.15 -39.07
C TRP A 258 -21.69 0.19 -37.59
N THR A 259 -22.53 -0.60 -36.95
CA THR A 259 -22.66 -0.69 -35.49
C THR A 259 -22.54 -2.14 -35.09
N ALA A 260 -22.29 -2.41 -33.81
CA ALA A 260 -22.38 -3.78 -33.32
C ALA A 260 -23.04 -3.84 -31.95
N THR A 261 -23.70 -4.96 -31.68
CA THR A 261 -24.19 -5.32 -30.36
C THR A 261 -23.40 -6.53 -29.85
N GLY A 262 -23.05 -6.52 -28.57
CA GLY A 262 -22.22 -7.55 -27.97
C GLY A 262 -22.18 -7.36 -26.47
N ALA A 263 -21.21 -7.99 -25.81
CA ALA A 263 -20.95 -7.76 -24.40
C ALA A 263 -19.65 -6.96 -24.29
N SER A 264 -19.72 -5.81 -23.62
CA SER A 264 -18.53 -5.07 -23.22
C SER A 264 -18.69 -4.58 -21.79
N GLN A 265 -17.63 -4.75 -21.01
CA GLN A 265 -17.60 -4.32 -19.62
C GLN A 265 -16.43 -3.38 -19.38
N GLN A 266 -16.66 -2.36 -18.57
CA GLN A 266 -15.59 -1.54 -18.04
C GLN A 266 -14.89 -2.34 -16.93
N VAL A 267 -13.61 -2.62 -17.15
CA VAL A 267 -12.72 -3.22 -16.16
C VAL A 267 -11.90 -2.10 -15.57
N TYR A 268 -12.26 -1.68 -14.36
CA TYR A 268 -11.55 -0.62 -13.64
C TYR A 268 -10.19 -1.10 -13.13
N ASP A 269 -9.21 -0.22 -13.23
CA ASP A 269 -7.85 -0.55 -12.82
C ASP A 269 -7.70 -0.56 -11.30
N THR A 270 -6.76 -1.36 -10.82
CA THR A 270 -6.38 -1.38 -9.41
C THR A 270 -5.19 -0.45 -9.20
N CYS A 271 -5.41 0.58 -8.40
CA CYS A 271 -4.47 1.66 -8.16
C CYS A 271 -3.76 1.43 -6.82
N THR A 272 -2.46 1.70 -6.77
CA THR A 272 -1.67 1.65 -5.52
C THR A 272 -1.42 3.07 -5.04
N VAL A 273 -1.85 3.36 -3.80
CA VAL A 273 -1.60 4.64 -3.13
C VAL A 273 -0.49 4.48 -2.10
N SER A 274 0.36 5.50 -1.97
CA SER A 274 1.39 5.59 -0.92
C SER A 274 1.35 6.97 -0.29
N ASP A 275 1.51 7.04 1.03
CA ASP A 275 1.66 8.27 1.79
C ASP A 275 2.82 8.15 2.78
N PHE A 276 3.76 9.09 2.73
CA PHE A 276 4.89 9.18 3.65
C PHE A 276 4.87 10.54 4.36
N VAL A 277 4.78 10.52 5.69
CA VAL A 277 4.74 11.72 6.51
C VAL A 277 5.78 11.69 7.62
N LYS A 278 6.39 12.85 7.88
CA LYS A 278 7.26 13.12 9.03
C LYS A 278 6.60 14.14 9.94
N ILE A 279 6.50 13.76 11.21
CA ILE A 279 5.81 14.50 12.25
C ILE A 279 6.78 14.76 13.39
N ILE A 280 6.82 15.99 13.89
CA ILE A 280 7.68 16.39 15.01
C ILE A 280 6.88 17.15 16.07
N ALA A 281 7.33 17.07 17.32
CA ALA A 281 6.94 18.01 18.35
C ALA A 281 7.65 19.35 18.10
N PRO A 282 6.91 20.47 17.96
CA PRO A 282 7.52 21.79 17.76
C PRO A 282 8.38 22.20 18.96
N PRO A 283 9.33 23.13 18.77
CA PRO A 283 10.07 23.76 19.85
C PRO A 283 9.15 24.37 20.91
N LEU A 284 9.61 24.44 22.16
CA LEU A 284 8.79 24.96 23.27
C LEU A 284 8.34 26.42 23.05
N ASP A 285 9.13 27.22 22.35
CA ASP A 285 8.88 28.63 22.07
C ASP A 285 8.17 28.88 20.73
N ALA A 286 7.86 27.82 19.98
CA ALA A 286 7.11 27.91 18.74
C ALA A 286 5.67 28.37 18.97
N LYS A 287 5.10 29.04 17.97
CA LYS A 287 3.75 29.60 18.02
C LYS A 287 2.94 29.16 16.83
N VAL A 288 1.66 28.90 17.07
CA VAL A 288 0.70 28.67 15.99
C VAL A 288 0.21 30.00 15.44
N PHE A 289 0.27 30.16 14.12
CA PHE A 289 -0.38 31.24 13.39
C PHE A 289 -1.21 30.64 12.25
N GLY A 290 -2.53 30.83 12.29
CA GLY A 290 -3.44 30.13 11.39
C GLY A 290 -3.42 28.62 11.63
N SER A 291 -3.13 27.84 10.59
CA SER A 291 -3.04 26.37 10.65
C SER A 291 -1.61 25.83 10.70
N LYS A 292 -0.62 26.66 10.99
CA LYS A 292 0.80 26.28 10.95
C LYS A 292 1.57 26.73 12.19
N TRP A 293 2.60 25.97 12.51
CA TRP A 293 3.62 26.29 13.50
C TRP A 293 4.72 27.17 12.90
N TYR A 294 5.19 28.12 13.71
CA TYR A 294 6.28 29.04 13.39
C TYR A 294 7.27 29.13 14.55
N THR A 295 8.56 29.32 14.24
CA THR A 295 9.57 29.68 15.23
C THR A 295 9.36 31.11 15.74
N VAL A 296 10.06 31.48 16.82
CA VAL A 296 10.07 32.86 17.35
C VAL A 296 10.54 33.90 16.35
N ASP A 297 11.36 33.50 15.38
CA ASP A 297 11.86 34.33 14.28
C ASP A 297 10.92 34.34 13.06
N ASN A 298 9.69 33.84 13.21
CA ASN A 298 8.66 33.72 12.17
C ASN A 298 9.04 32.80 10.99
N ALA A 299 9.92 31.81 11.20
CA ALA A 299 10.16 30.77 10.20
C ALA A 299 9.09 29.67 10.31
N GLU A 300 8.47 29.29 9.19
CA GLU A 300 7.46 28.23 9.16
C GLU A 300 8.08 26.87 9.44
N ILE A 301 7.50 26.15 10.40
CA ILE A 301 7.82 24.76 10.75
C ILE A 301 6.92 23.81 9.96
N GLY A 302 5.60 24.07 9.97
CA GLY A 302 4.65 23.38 9.13
C GLY A 302 3.25 23.21 9.71
N PRO A 303 2.34 22.54 8.99
CA PRO A 303 0.94 22.37 9.38
C PRO A 303 0.78 21.77 10.77
N VAL A 304 -0.18 22.29 11.53
CA VAL A 304 -0.60 21.73 12.82
C VAL A 304 -1.31 20.40 12.57
N ILE A 305 -0.87 19.34 13.27
CA ILE A 305 -1.56 18.05 13.33
C ILE A 305 -1.69 17.61 14.80
N TRP A 306 -2.81 16.98 15.14
CA TRP A 306 -3.10 16.47 16.49
C TRP A 306 -2.93 17.51 17.62
N GLY A 307 -3.16 18.79 17.32
CA GLY A 307 -3.06 19.89 18.27
C GLY A 307 -1.62 20.34 18.55
N ASP A 308 -0.75 19.40 18.94
CA ASP A 308 0.58 19.70 19.50
C ASP A 308 1.75 19.28 18.60
N PHE A 309 1.49 18.79 17.39
CA PHE A 309 2.51 18.34 16.47
C PHE A 309 2.52 19.15 15.17
N ALA A 310 3.65 19.07 14.46
CA ALA A 310 3.82 19.65 13.13
C ALA A 310 4.18 18.59 12.09
N ILE A 311 3.57 18.69 10.91
CA ILE A 311 4.03 17.98 9.71
C ILE A 311 5.19 18.78 9.11
N ILE A 312 6.36 18.16 8.92
CA ILE A 312 7.53 18.81 8.30
C ILE A 312 7.83 18.29 6.89
N GLN A 313 7.23 17.16 6.54
CA GLN A 313 7.29 16.56 5.22
C GLN A 313 6.10 15.61 5.06
N GLU A 314 5.41 15.68 3.93
CA GLU A 314 4.36 14.75 3.54
C GLU A 314 4.43 14.57 2.02
N ILE A 315 4.51 13.32 1.56
CA ILE A 315 4.52 12.98 0.14
C ILE A 315 3.52 11.85 -0.06
N ALA A 316 2.44 12.16 -0.77
CA ALA A 316 1.46 11.17 -1.22
C ALA A 316 1.55 10.97 -2.73
N SER A 317 1.38 9.73 -3.18
CA SER A 317 1.32 9.35 -4.58
C SER A 317 0.09 8.49 -4.82
N ASP A 318 -0.70 8.92 -5.81
CA ASP A 318 -1.89 8.23 -6.28
C ASP A 318 -1.93 8.28 -7.81
N PRO A 319 -1.56 7.19 -8.51
CA PRO A 319 -1.47 7.16 -9.97
C PRO A 319 -2.79 7.45 -10.68
N CYS A 320 -3.91 7.05 -10.09
CA CYS A 320 -5.25 7.24 -10.68
C CYS A 320 -5.90 8.56 -10.23
N GLY A 321 -5.26 9.28 -9.30
CA GLY A 321 -5.59 10.66 -8.98
C GLY A 321 -6.87 10.89 -8.15
N GLU A 322 -7.56 9.86 -7.70
CA GLU A 322 -8.82 9.98 -6.95
C GLU A 322 -8.66 10.55 -5.54
N TYR A 323 -7.55 10.23 -4.87
CA TYR A 323 -7.17 10.74 -3.55
C TYR A 323 -6.20 11.92 -3.63
N GLY A 324 -5.74 12.26 -4.83
CA GLY A 324 -4.85 13.38 -5.10
C GLY A 324 -3.38 13.15 -4.71
N VAL A 325 -2.56 14.16 -4.99
CA VAL A 325 -1.13 14.19 -4.66
C VAL A 325 -0.93 15.26 -3.59
N ILE A 326 -0.25 14.89 -2.50
CA ILE A 326 0.20 15.81 -1.46
C ILE A 326 1.72 15.90 -1.57
N ASP A 327 2.24 17.12 -1.68
CA ASP A 327 3.66 17.38 -1.54
C ASP A 327 3.83 18.59 -0.62
N TYR A 328 4.07 18.29 0.66
CA TYR A 328 4.44 19.29 1.65
C TYR A 328 5.88 19.10 2.08
N MET A 329 6.60 20.21 2.12
CA MET A 329 8.00 20.29 2.51
C MET A 329 8.20 21.53 3.36
N SER A 330 8.52 21.35 4.64
CA SER A 330 8.81 22.47 5.52
C SER A 330 9.90 23.36 4.92
N PRO A 331 9.68 24.68 4.82
CA PRO A 331 10.69 25.61 4.29
C PRO A 331 11.87 25.77 5.25
N LEU A 332 11.70 25.53 6.56
CA LEU A 332 12.80 25.59 7.52
C LEU A 332 13.78 24.42 7.36
N ARG A 333 13.31 23.16 7.50
CA ARG A 333 14.07 21.93 7.18
C ARG A 333 13.18 20.67 7.27
N LYS A 334 13.71 19.52 6.84
CA LYS A 334 13.00 18.21 6.79
C LYS A 334 13.66 17.10 7.64
N GLY A 335 14.70 17.47 8.39
CA GLY A 335 15.46 16.57 9.25
C GLY A 335 14.69 16.27 10.53
N LEU A 336 14.81 15.04 11.02
CA LEU A 336 14.26 14.63 12.32
C LEU A 336 15.22 15.04 13.44
N GLY A 337 14.66 15.37 14.61
CA GLY A 337 15.43 15.72 15.82
C GLY A 337 16.00 17.14 15.86
N ASN A 338 16.39 17.58 17.06
CA ASN A 338 16.95 18.91 17.36
C ASN A 338 16.08 20.07 16.90
N TRP A 339 14.75 19.91 16.95
CA TRP A 339 13.79 20.98 16.63
C TRP A 339 13.75 22.00 17.74
#